data_AF-A0A9Q2ZP45-F1
#
_entry.id   AF-A0A9Q2ZP45-F1
#
_cell.length_a   1.000
_cell.length_b   1.000
_cell.length_c   1.000
_cell.angle_alpha   90.00
_cell.angle_beta   90.00
_cell.angle_gamma   90.00
#
_symmetry.space_group_name_H-M   'P 1'
#
loop_
_entity.id
_entity.type
_entity.pdbx_description
1 polymer ?
#
loop_
_entity_poly.entity_id
_entity_poly.type
_entity_poly.pdbx_seq_one_letter_code
_entity_poly.pdbx_strand_id
1 'polypeptide(L)'
;MPRKKLTALLDSSAADETTEPQPAADTAPTDAPATAATTPETPEPAAEKPAAATALFEELTRKECRFRDEQLEDLSRYARRLQRTRLAPGPRITDNTLIRVAVDLLMSRADELQGSTEAELRASLGLTD
;
A
#
# COMPACT_ATOMS: atom_id res chain seq x y z
N MET A 1 4.62 -29.34 10.54
CA MET A 1 3.75 -28.85 11.63
C MET A 1 2.80 -27.81 11.06
N PRO A 2 1.50 -28.12 10.90
CA PRO A 2 0.53 -27.23 10.27
C PRO A 2 0.09 -26.10 11.24
N ARG A 3 0.09 -24.85 10.75
CA ARG A 3 -0.26 -23.65 11.52
C ARG A 3 -1.77 -23.66 11.86
N LYS A 4 -2.08 -23.88 13.14
CA LYS A 4 -3.44 -23.80 13.68
C LYS A 4 -3.94 -22.35 13.69
N LYS A 5 -5.24 -22.24 13.42
CA LYS A 5 -6.03 -21.04 13.13
C LYS A 5 -6.06 -20.09 14.33
N LEU A 6 -5.80 -18.81 14.07
CA LEU A 6 -5.80 -17.71 15.03
C LEU A 6 -7.14 -16.97 14.96
N THR A 7 -8.22 -17.70 15.23
CA THR A 7 -9.60 -17.18 15.28
C THR A 7 -10.32 -17.83 16.45
N ALA A 8 -9.99 -17.37 17.66
CA ALA A 8 -10.73 -17.66 18.89
C ALA A 8 -10.25 -16.73 20.02
N LEU A 9 -10.41 -15.41 19.86
CA LEU A 9 -10.18 -14.51 21.00
C LEU A 9 -10.93 -13.17 20.85
N LEU A 10 -12.24 -13.24 20.63
CA LEU A 10 -13.14 -12.14 20.98
C LEU A 10 -14.48 -12.76 21.40
N ASP A 11 -14.63 -12.98 22.71
CA ASP A 11 -15.95 -12.99 23.33
C ASP A 11 -15.90 -12.33 24.71
N SER A 12 -16.91 -11.49 24.93
CA SER A 12 -17.56 -11.13 26.19
C SER A 12 -16.87 -10.20 27.21
N SER A 13 -17.50 -9.04 27.44
CA SER A 13 -18.04 -8.54 28.73
C SER A 13 -18.14 -6.99 28.69
N ALA A 14 -19.19 -6.27 29.13
CA ALA A 14 -20.54 -6.54 29.65
C ALA A 14 -21.34 -5.22 29.79
N ALA A 15 -22.69 -5.35 29.81
CA ALA A 15 -23.73 -4.55 30.52
C ALA A 15 -23.89 -3.03 30.22
N ASP A 16 -25.06 -2.39 30.23
CA ASP A 16 -26.35 -2.65 30.92
C ASP A 16 -27.52 -1.81 30.32
N GLU A 17 -28.76 -2.29 30.51
CA GLU A 17 -30.13 -1.69 30.58
C GLU A 17 -30.49 -0.30 29.95
N THR A 18 -31.70 0.09 29.51
CA THR A 18 -33.08 -0.42 29.31
C THR A 18 -33.89 0.74 28.66
N THR A 19 -34.88 0.48 27.78
CA THR A 19 -36.19 1.19 27.67
C THR A 19 -37.01 0.71 26.45
N GLU A 20 -38.02 -0.13 26.76
CA GLU A 20 -39.43 -0.25 26.29
C GLU A 20 -39.93 -0.10 24.81
N PRO A 21 -41.09 -0.73 24.47
CA PRO A 21 -41.35 -1.39 23.18
C PRO A 21 -42.37 -0.67 22.27
N GLN A 22 -42.43 -1.06 20.99
CA GLN A 22 -43.53 -0.69 20.09
C GLN A 22 -43.91 -1.86 19.13
N PRO A 23 -45.20 -2.06 18.80
CA PRO A 23 -45.72 -3.35 18.35
C PRO A 23 -45.89 -3.50 16.83
N ALA A 24 -45.87 -4.78 16.42
CA ALA A 24 -46.54 -5.44 15.30
C ALA A 24 -46.87 -4.66 14.01
N ALA A 25 -46.19 -5.06 12.93
CA ALA A 25 -46.83 -5.13 11.61
C ALA A 25 -46.30 -6.36 10.85
N ASP A 26 -47.24 -7.25 10.59
CA ASP A 26 -47.20 -8.47 9.79
C ASP A 26 -47.02 -8.15 8.31
N THR A 27 -46.01 -8.71 7.63
CA THR A 27 -46.10 -9.25 6.25
C THR A 27 -44.79 -9.93 5.83
N ALA A 28 -44.83 -11.25 5.68
CA ALA A 28 -44.01 -11.98 4.70
C ALA A 28 -44.79 -11.97 3.36
N PRO A 29 -44.16 -12.07 2.15
CA PRO A 29 -43.29 -13.19 1.82
C PRO A 29 -42.04 -12.87 0.96
N THR A 30 -41.05 -13.76 1.11
CA THR A 30 -40.27 -14.41 0.05
C THR A 30 -40.43 -13.89 -1.39
N ASP A 31 -39.36 -13.33 -1.94
CA ASP A 31 -38.79 -13.86 -3.19
C ASP A 31 -37.32 -13.40 -3.35
N ALA A 32 -36.39 -14.34 -3.18
CA ALA A 32 -34.97 -14.11 -3.46
C ALA A 32 -34.66 -14.76 -4.81
N PRO A 33 -34.26 -14.00 -5.86
CA PRO A 33 -33.87 -14.62 -7.12
C PRO A 33 -32.51 -15.30 -6.95
N ALA A 34 -32.50 -16.56 -7.39
CA ALA A 34 -31.42 -17.52 -7.27
C ALA A 34 -30.08 -17.02 -7.82
N THR A 35 -29.02 -17.23 -7.02
CA THR A 35 -27.63 -17.07 -7.41
C THR A 35 -27.27 -18.09 -8.49
N ALA A 36 -27.17 -17.65 -9.74
CA ALA A 36 -26.63 -18.46 -10.82
C ALA A 36 -25.13 -18.68 -10.58
N ALA A 37 -24.75 -19.93 -10.30
CA ALA A 37 -23.37 -20.38 -10.23
C ALA A 37 -22.80 -20.48 -11.66
N THR A 38 -21.94 -19.55 -12.04
CA THR A 38 -21.15 -19.67 -13.26
C THR A 38 -19.83 -20.36 -12.92
N THR A 39 -19.70 -21.62 -13.34
CA THR A 39 -18.45 -22.39 -13.37
C THR A 39 -17.43 -21.66 -14.26
N PRO A 40 -16.23 -21.28 -13.77
CA PRO A 40 -15.19 -20.79 -14.65
C PRO A 40 -14.52 -21.97 -15.34
N GLU A 41 -14.63 -21.97 -16.67
CA GLU A 41 -13.98 -22.83 -17.63
C GLU A 41 -12.44 -22.71 -17.52
N THR A 42 -11.77 -23.86 -17.49
CA THR A 42 -10.30 -24.00 -17.43
C THR A 42 -9.66 -23.43 -18.71
N PRO A 43 -8.71 -22.47 -18.63
CA PRO A 43 -7.98 -22.04 -19.82
C PRO A 43 -6.86 -23.03 -20.18
N GLU A 44 -6.76 -23.32 -21.48
CA GLU A 44 -5.72 -24.06 -22.20
C GLU A 44 -4.29 -23.49 -22.01
N PRO A 45 -3.22 -24.23 -22.39
CA PRO A 45 -1.92 -24.22 -21.71
C PRO A 45 -1.12 -22.93 -21.93
N ALA A 46 -0.41 -22.57 -20.86
CA ALA A 46 0.42 -21.39 -20.73
C ALA A 46 1.50 -21.31 -21.83
N ALA A 47 1.45 -20.20 -22.56
CA ALA A 47 2.60 -19.70 -23.31
C ALA A 47 3.82 -19.63 -22.38
N GLU A 48 4.93 -20.18 -22.85
CA GLU A 48 6.20 -20.29 -22.14
C GLU A 48 6.66 -18.90 -21.67
N LYS A 49 6.63 -18.69 -20.35
CA LYS A 49 6.98 -17.42 -19.72
C LYS A 49 8.48 -17.20 -19.90
N PRO A 50 8.95 -16.08 -20.48
CA PRO A 50 10.37 -15.81 -20.59
C PRO A 50 11.01 -15.88 -19.20
N ALA A 51 12.19 -16.51 -19.12
CA ALA A 51 12.94 -16.72 -17.88
C ALA A 51 12.88 -15.46 -17.01
N ALA A 52 12.22 -15.58 -15.86
CA ALA A 52 11.89 -14.45 -15.02
C ALA A 52 13.18 -13.78 -14.56
N ALA A 53 13.44 -12.57 -15.05
CA ALA A 53 14.38 -11.68 -14.41
C ALA A 53 14.01 -11.62 -12.92
N THR A 54 15.00 -11.87 -12.06
CA THR A 54 14.86 -11.75 -10.60
C THR A 54 14.13 -10.45 -10.29
N ALA A 55 13.07 -10.54 -9.50
CA ALA A 55 12.26 -9.37 -9.27
C ALA A 55 13.10 -8.34 -8.49
N LEU A 56 13.07 -7.07 -8.90
CA LEU A 56 13.91 -6.01 -8.31
C LEU A 56 13.83 -5.92 -6.78
N PHE A 57 12.73 -6.36 -6.17
CA PHE A 57 12.59 -6.40 -4.71
C PHE A 57 13.49 -7.44 -4.03
N GLU A 58 13.90 -8.50 -4.73
CA GLU A 58 14.78 -9.55 -4.20
C GLU A 58 16.25 -9.09 -4.18
N GLU A 59 16.62 -8.13 -5.02
CA GLU A 59 17.97 -7.54 -5.09
C GLU A 59 18.18 -6.42 -4.06
N LEU A 60 17.09 -5.80 -3.58
CA LEU A 60 17.14 -4.65 -2.68
C LEU A 60 17.00 -5.05 -1.20
N THR A 61 17.77 -4.41 -0.33
CA THR A 61 17.67 -4.60 1.12
C THR A 61 16.58 -3.71 1.72
N ARG A 62 15.73 -4.28 2.59
CA ARG A 62 14.68 -3.52 3.28
C ARG A 62 15.26 -2.60 4.35
N LYS A 63 14.83 -1.35 4.35
CA LYS A 63 15.12 -0.34 5.38
C LYS A 63 13.82 0.32 5.83
N GLU A 64 13.61 0.43 7.14
CA GLU A 64 12.49 1.20 7.71
C GLU A 64 12.88 2.67 7.85
N CYS A 65 11.98 3.57 7.46
CA CYS A 65 12.14 5.02 7.53
C CYS A 65 10.80 5.67 7.93
N ARG A 66 10.86 6.78 8.67
CA ARG A 66 9.68 7.58 9.02
C ARG A 66 9.64 8.82 8.15
N PHE A 67 8.46 9.14 7.64
CA PHE A 67 8.19 10.30 6.80
C PHE A 67 7.14 11.17 7.49
N ARG A 68 7.13 12.45 7.15
CA ARG A 68 6.01 13.35 7.44
C ARG A 68 4.85 13.07 6.48
N ASP A 69 3.63 13.41 6.87
CA ASP A 69 2.43 13.07 6.09
C ASP A 69 2.45 13.72 4.71
N GLU A 70 2.88 14.99 4.63
CA GLU A 70 3.00 15.71 3.37
C GLU A 70 4.04 15.09 2.43
N GLN A 71 5.12 14.50 2.97
CA GLN A 71 6.12 13.80 2.16
C GLN A 71 5.52 12.54 1.52
N LEU A 72 4.68 11.81 2.24
CA LEU A 72 4.00 10.62 1.72
C LEU A 72 2.98 11.00 0.63
N GLU A 73 2.19 12.05 0.87
CA GLU A 73 1.24 12.57 -0.11
C GLU A 73 1.94 13.02 -1.39
N ASP A 74 3.02 13.78 -1.27
CA ASP A 74 3.80 14.26 -2.42
C ASP A 74 4.47 13.11 -3.18
N LEU A 75 5.12 12.16 -2.49
CA LEU A 75 5.71 10.98 -3.12
C LEU A 75 4.67 10.21 -3.95
N SER A 76 3.52 9.93 -3.35
CA SER A 76 2.43 9.24 -4.02
C SER A 76 1.87 10.04 -5.20
N ARG A 77 1.70 11.35 -5.07
CA ARG A 77 1.24 12.25 -6.14
C ARG A 77 2.22 12.27 -7.31
N TYR A 78 3.51 12.46 -7.04
CA TYR A 78 4.54 12.52 -8.07
C TYR A 78 4.75 11.16 -8.75
N ALA A 79 4.74 10.05 -8.00
CA ALA A 79 4.87 8.71 -8.58
C ALA A 79 3.73 8.43 -9.58
N ARG A 80 2.47 8.74 -9.22
CA ARG A 80 1.31 8.59 -10.11
C ARG A 80 1.39 9.50 -11.33
N ARG A 81 1.82 10.75 -11.15
CA ARG A 81 2.00 11.71 -12.25
C ARG A 81 3.04 11.19 -13.24
N LEU A 82 4.23 10.81 -12.76
CA LEU A 82 5.32 10.29 -13.59
C LEU A 82 4.93 8.99 -14.30
N GLN A 83 4.24 8.09 -13.60
CA GLN A 83 3.73 6.84 -14.19
C GLN A 83 2.76 7.09 -15.34
N ARG A 84 1.93 8.14 -15.27
CA ARG A 84 0.98 8.53 -16.33
C ARG A 84 1.63 9.25 -17.50
N THR A 85 2.66 10.06 -17.23
CA THR A 85 3.31 10.88 -18.27
C THR A 85 4.46 10.16 -18.97
N ARG A 86 4.84 8.96 -18.52
CA ARG A 86 5.93 8.20 -19.16
C ARG A 86 5.57 7.84 -20.60
N LEU A 87 6.51 8.08 -21.51
CA LEU A 87 6.32 7.81 -22.95
C LEU A 87 6.63 6.35 -23.31
N ALA A 88 7.54 5.72 -22.56
CA ALA A 88 8.00 4.36 -22.81
C ALA A 88 7.45 3.37 -21.77
N PRO A 89 7.15 2.12 -22.18
CA PRO A 89 6.90 1.05 -21.24
C PRO A 89 8.16 0.75 -20.42
N GLY A 90 7.98 0.35 -19.16
CA GLY A 90 9.07 0.04 -18.25
C GLY A 90 8.56 -0.33 -16.85
N PRO A 91 9.48 -0.57 -15.90
CA PRO A 91 9.16 -0.87 -14.51
C PRO A 91 8.19 0.15 -13.90
N ARG A 92 7.35 -0.30 -12.96
CA ARG A 92 6.39 0.57 -12.27
C ARG A 92 7.14 1.62 -11.45
N ILE A 93 6.79 2.89 -11.62
CA ILE A 93 7.27 3.99 -10.78
C ILE A 93 6.46 4.00 -9.49
N THR A 94 7.15 3.96 -8.37
CA THR A 94 6.58 3.90 -7.01
C THR A 94 7.32 4.87 -6.09
N ASP A 95 6.78 5.09 -4.89
CA ASP A 95 7.41 5.88 -3.83
C ASP A 95 8.83 5.36 -3.55
N ASN A 96 9.02 4.04 -3.47
CA ASN A 96 10.34 3.40 -3.33
C ASN A 96 11.30 3.70 -4.49
N THR A 97 10.79 3.97 -5.69
CA THR A 97 11.64 4.39 -6.82
C THR A 97 12.11 5.82 -6.64
N LEU A 98 11.22 6.72 -6.21
CA LEU A 98 11.57 8.11 -5.92
C LEU A 98 12.49 8.25 -4.71
N ILE A 99 12.28 7.45 -3.66
CA ILE A 99 13.15 7.43 -2.47
C ILE A 99 14.58 7.03 -2.87
N ARG A 100 14.75 6.00 -3.70
CA ARG A 100 16.09 5.59 -4.18
C ARG A 100 16.76 6.72 -4.98
N VAL A 101 16.04 7.36 -5.90
CA VAL A 101 16.56 8.51 -6.67
C VAL A 101 16.91 9.69 -5.75
N ALA A 102 16.09 9.97 -4.73
CA ALA A 102 16.35 11.03 -3.77
C ALA A 102 17.60 10.75 -2.92
N VAL A 103 17.82 9.48 -2.54
CA VAL A 103 19.06 9.06 -1.85
C VAL A 103 20.26 9.25 -2.75
N ASP A 104 20.21 8.81 -4.02
CA ASP A 104 21.33 9.01 -4.96
C ASP A 104 21.63 10.50 -5.17
N LEU A 105 20.59 11.34 -5.30
CA LEU A 105 20.73 12.79 -5.39
C LEU A 105 21.38 13.37 -4.12
N LEU A 106 20.94 12.96 -2.93
CA LEU A 106 21.53 13.41 -1.67
C LEU A 106 23.00 13.01 -1.57
N MET A 107 23.33 11.77 -1.93
CA MET A 107 24.70 11.26 -1.90
C MET A 107 25.61 11.97 -2.91
N SER A 108 25.07 12.42 -4.05
CA SER A 108 25.82 13.22 -5.02
C SER A 108 26.25 14.59 -4.50
N ARG A 109 25.62 15.06 -3.41
CA ARG A 109 25.89 16.34 -2.75
C ARG A 109 26.26 16.16 -1.27
N ALA A 110 26.75 14.99 -0.89
CA ALA A 110 27.03 14.67 0.51
C ALA A 110 28.03 15.65 1.15
N ASP A 111 29.01 16.12 0.38
CA ASP A 111 30.03 17.07 0.85
C ASP A 111 29.47 18.48 1.14
N GLU A 112 28.27 18.80 0.62
CA GLU A 112 27.57 20.06 0.89
C GLU A 112 26.82 20.02 2.24
N LEU A 113 26.59 18.84 2.81
CA LEU A 113 25.85 18.67 4.05
C LEU A 113 26.60 19.25 5.24
N GLN A 114 25.99 20.22 5.90
CA GLN A 114 26.55 20.88 7.08
C GLN A 114 25.48 21.05 8.16
N GLY A 115 25.87 20.84 9.42
CA GLY A 115 25.00 20.98 10.58
C GLY A 115 24.75 19.68 11.35
N SER A 116 23.92 19.79 12.37
CA SER A 116 23.64 18.75 13.37
C SER A 116 22.15 18.42 13.52
N THR A 117 21.28 19.25 12.93
CA THR A 117 19.83 19.06 12.94
C THR A 117 19.30 18.86 11.52
N GLU A 118 18.12 18.23 11.37
CA GLU A 118 17.49 18.07 10.06
C GLU A 118 17.28 19.43 9.36
N ALA A 119 16.89 20.46 10.11
CA ALA A 119 16.70 21.81 9.57
C ALA A 119 18.00 22.42 9.04
N GLU A 120 19.12 22.27 9.76
CA GLU A 120 20.43 22.74 9.31
C GLU A 120 20.90 21.97 8.06
N LEU A 121 20.74 20.65 8.04
CA LEU A 121 21.09 19.82 6.88
C LEU A 121 20.26 20.22 5.65
N ARG A 122 18.95 20.46 5.82
CA ARG A 122 18.09 20.99 4.75
C ARG A 122 18.57 22.35 4.26
N ALA A 123 18.84 23.28 5.18
CA ALA A 123 19.32 24.62 4.84
C ALA A 123 20.67 24.59 4.11
N SER A 124 21.58 23.67 4.45
CA SER A 124 22.89 23.52 3.77
C SER A 124 22.75 23.16 2.29
N LEU A 125 21.65 22.49 1.91
CA LEU A 125 21.31 22.15 0.53
C LEU A 125 20.40 23.19 -0.15
N GLY A 126 20.15 24.32 0.50
CA GLY A 126 19.21 25.35 0.03
C GLY A 126 17.74 24.93 0.09
N LEU A 127 17.39 23.92 0.89
CA LEU A 127 16.02 23.46 1.11
C LEU A 127 15.43 24.21 2.32
N THR A 128 15.12 25.49 2.15
CA THR A 128 14.39 26.30 3.13
C THR A 128 12.96 26.50 2.64
N ASP A 129 11.99 26.06 3.45
CA ASP A 129 10.57 26.37 3.29
C ASP A 129 10.27 27.79 3.78
#